data_AF-A0A3M7GWG2-F1
#
_entry.id   AF-A0A3M7GWG2-F1
#
_cell.length_a   1.000
_cell.length_b   1.000
_cell.length_c   1.000
_cell.angle_alpha   90.00
_cell.angle_beta   90.00
_cell.angle_gamma   90.00
#
_symmetry.space_group_name_H-M   'P 1'
#
loop_
_entity.id
_entity.type
_entity.pdbx_description
1 polymer ?
#
loop_
_entity_poly.entity_id
_entity_poly.type
_entity_poly.pdbx_seq_one_letter_code
_entity_poly.pdbx_strand_id
1 'polypeptide(L)'
;MNVLKTYLSPTRISQPAVPRGKAGKRLEETSLSRVIRIFWTWKGLLLLVALLAPGQGYDTSTQIAFDQDQPKGSSSFVSQVIEYAVLRLTRWDAIYFASSSWRGPLYEQEWAFSWVFSRLSCKTANAFLWPLPCSEIARHALSGICLSHLSHFLAIIVLYHLIHSLIPSATLSFKRQLAFATACLHVFSPAGLFLSAPYAESTFALLSFLGCYCYVKAIENRYHRFADAYQLDACWTVAAGLSFGLATTMRTNGLLNGIIFAWDIYLVVPRLPQILRNRNGEEITRLFATLTSGISIAIGFTLPQIVAYTEYCTPNNTRPWCTAFPPSIYSFVQKEYWNVGLFRYWTLNNLPLFLLAAPLGYVMIATALSALLQTEKLYTSLAEKKIVETQNPHTIEREKRIFVHVLPRLAVPQLILVGMAVTGFHVQILNRISSGYVVWYIVLAVWIQMDSDALETVGEGSAEDEANARIREKKKKRFVGSMMGSAFAQRLRPEWLFRAMVMYALVQGGLYACFLPPA
;
A
#
# COMPACT_ATOMS: atom_id res chain seq x y z
N MET A 1 -28.02 -46.54 23.69
CA MET A 1 -26.75 -47.27 23.46
C MET A 1 -26.19 -47.09 22.03
N ASN A 2 -26.26 -45.89 21.42
CA ASN A 2 -25.63 -45.63 20.10
C ASN A 2 -25.04 -44.21 19.90
N VAL A 3 -25.00 -43.36 20.94
CA VAL A 3 -24.42 -42.00 20.84
C VAL A 3 -23.11 -41.86 21.66
N LEU A 4 -22.91 -42.71 22.67
CA LEU A 4 -21.70 -42.69 23.50
C LEU A 4 -20.50 -43.47 22.93
N LYS A 5 -20.70 -44.38 21.96
CA LYS A 5 -19.59 -45.14 21.34
C LYS A 5 -18.74 -44.30 20.38
N THR A 6 -19.27 -43.18 19.88
CA THR A 6 -18.57 -42.31 18.91
C THR A 6 -17.51 -41.42 19.56
N TYR A 7 -17.57 -41.22 20.87
CA TYR A 7 -16.65 -40.32 21.61
C TYR A 7 -15.50 -41.04 22.33
N LEU A 8 -15.48 -42.38 22.34
CA LEU A 8 -14.48 -43.19 23.05
C LEU A 8 -13.66 -44.09 22.10
N SER A 9 -13.44 -43.67 20.85
CA SER A 9 -12.46 -44.31 19.97
C SER A 9 -11.08 -43.69 20.19
N PRO A 10 -10.05 -44.46 20.60
CA PRO A 10 -8.72 -43.94 20.91
C PRO A 10 -7.88 -43.53 19.68
N THR A 11 -8.46 -43.49 18.49
CA THR A 11 -7.75 -43.17 17.23
C THR A 11 -7.75 -41.70 16.83
N ARG A 12 -8.13 -40.76 17.71
CA ARG A 12 -8.10 -39.30 17.44
C ARG A 12 -7.08 -38.51 18.24
N ILE A 13 -6.04 -39.16 18.74
CA ILE A 13 -4.87 -38.48 19.33
C ILE A 13 -3.84 -38.28 18.22
N SER A 14 -3.97 -37.20 17.43
CA SER A 14 -2.86 -36.57 16.66
C SER A 14 -3.30 -35.49 15.66
N GLN A 15 -4.42 -34.80 15.85
CA GLN A 15 -4.69 -33.57 15.09
C GLN A 15 -5.32 -32.49 15.99
N PRO A 16 -4.70 -31.30 16.14
CA PRO A 16 -5.40 -30.18 16.76
C PRO A 16 -6.59 -29.83 15.87
N ALA A 17 -7.79 -29.84 16.47
CA ALA A 17 -9.03 -29.52 15.79
C ALA A 17 -8.94 -28.12 15.18
N VAL A 18 -8.92 -28.02 13.85
CA VAL A 18 -9.00 -26.74 13.15
C VAL A 18 -10.40 -26.16 13.40
N PRO A 19 -10.54 -25.00 14.07
CA PRO A 19 -11.85 -24.47 14.41
C PRO A 19 -12.56 -23.98 13.14
N ARG A 20 -13.50 -24.77 12.62
CA ARG A 20 -14.45 -24.34 11.58
C ARG A 20 -15.74 -23.81 12.22
N GLY A 21 -16.38 -22.82 11.60
CA GLY A 21 -17.65 -22.22 12.07
C GLY A 21 -17.46 -20.99 12.99
N LYS A 22 -18.36 -20.80 13.98
CA LYS A 22 -18.40 -19.62 14.88
C LYS A 22 -17.06 -19.34 15.58
N ALA A 23 -16.30 -20.39 15.93
CA ALA A 23 -14.97 -20.27 16.56
C ALA A 23 -13.91 -19.67 15.61
N GLY A 24 -13.97 -20.04 14.32
CA GLY A 24 -13.14 -19.44 13.28
C GLY A 24 -13.42 -17.94 13.15
N LYS A 25 -14.69 -17.53 13.00
CA LYS A 25 -15.08 -16.11 12.93
C LYS A 25 -14.62 -15.31 14.14
N ARG A 26 -14.84 -15.83 15.36
CA ARG A 26 -14.41 -15.20 16.61
C ARG A 26 -12.90 -14.96 16.66
N LEU A 27 -12.10 -15.91 16.19
CA LEU A 27 -10.65 -15.77 16.14
C LEU A 27 -10.19 -14.73 15.10
N GLU A 28 -10.90 -14.58 13.98
CA GLU A 28 -10.62 -13.52 12.99
C GLU A 28 -10.95 -12.13 13.52
N GLU A 29 -12.08 -12.01 14.21
CA GLU A 29 -12.43 -10.80 14.95
C GLU A 29 -11.34 -10.46 15.97
N THR A 30 -10.72 -11.46 16.64
CA THR A 30 -9.63 -11.18 17.59
C THR A 30 -8.32 -10.72 16.96
N SER A 31 -7.92 -11.23 15.77
CA SER A 31 -6.71 -10.73 15.08
C SER A 31 -6.93 -9.33 14.53
N LEU A 32 -8.07 -9.08 13.87
CA LEU A 32 -8.39 -7.75 13.35
C LEU A 32 -8.54 -6.73 14.49
N SER A 33 -9.21 -7.08 15.59
CA SER A 33 -9.32 -6.22 16.78
C SER A 33 -7.95 -5.87 17.37
N ARG A 34 -6.98 -6.81 17.33
CA ARG A 34 -5.60 -6.51 17.74
C ARG A 34 -4.93 -5.50 16.82
N VAL A 35 -5.04 -5.66 15.50
CA VAL A 35 -4.49 -4.69 14.53
C VAL A 35 -5.12 -3.31 14.75
N ILE A 36 -6.43 -3.23 14.95
CA ILE A 36 -7.14 -1.97 15.19
C ILE A 36 -6.60 -1.26 16.44
N ARG A 37 -6.39 -1.99 17.55
CA ARG A 37 -5.77 -1.42 18.75
C ARG A 37 -4.34 -0.95 18.50
N ILE A 38 -3.54 -1.73 17.78
CA ILE A 38 -2.17 -1.35 17.40
C ILE A 38 -2.18 -0.08 16.56
N PHE A 39 -3.08 0.03 15.59
CA PHE A 39 -3.24 1.21 14.74
C PHE A 39 -3.48 2.46 15.57
N TRP A 40 -4.51 2.47 16.43
CA TRP A 40 -4.83 3.65 17.23
C TRP A 40 -3.73 3.99 18.23
N THR A 41 -3.08 2.98 18.82
CA THR A 41 -1.93 3.19 19.71
C THR A 41 -0.77 3.84 18.96
N TRP A 42 -0.45 3.35 17.77
CA TRP A 42 0.61 3.89 16.93
C TRP A 42 0.30 5.30 16.43
N LYS A 43 -0.93 5.56 16.00
CA LYS A 43 -1.39 6.90 15.61
C LYS A 43 -1.35 7.88 16.77
N GLY A 44 -1.77 7.45 17.96
CA GLY A 44 -1.64 8.22 19.20
C GLY A 44 -0.18 8.53 19.54
N LEU A 45 0.73 7.56 19.40
CA LEU A 45 2.16 7.76 19.63
C LEU A 45 2.78 8.75 18.63
N LEU A 46 2.48 8.62 17.33
CA LEU A 46 2.97 9.55 16.31
C LEU A 46 2.44 10.98 16.54
N LEU A 47 1.16 11.10 16.91
CA LEU A 47 0.58 12.39 17.28
C LEU A 47 1.28 12.97 18.51
N LEU A 48 1.52 12.16 19.55
CA LEU A 48 2.24 12.60 20.75
C LEU A 48 3.66 13.09 20.41
N VAL A 49 4.38 12.35 19.57
CA VAL A 49 5.71 12.76 19.08
C VAL A 49 5.63 14.12 18.37
N ALA A 50 4.63 14.32 17.50
CA ALA A 50 4.44 15.59 16.79
C ALA A 50 4.07 16.75 17.73
N LEU A 51 3.23 16.51 18.74
CA LEU A 51 2.79 17.53 19.70
C LEU A 51 3.88 17.95 20.69
N LEU A 52 4.73 17.00 21.10
CA LEU A 52 5.85 17.21 22.03
C LEU A 52 7.13 17.70 21.33
N ALA A 53 7.11 17.79 20.00
CA ALA A 53 8.26 18.20 19.21
C ALA A 53 8.66 19.65 19.56
N PRO A 54 9.92 19.91 19.97
CA PRO A 54 10.32 21.22 20.49
C PRO A 54 10.34 22.31 19.42
N GLY A 55 10.12 23.56 19.87
CA GLY A 55 10.21 24.76 19.06
C GLY A 55 9.00 25.00 18.15
N GLN A 56 9.02 26.12 17.42
CA GLN A 56 8.03 26.44 16.38
C GLN A 56 8.20 25.57 15.12
N GLY A 57 9.36 24.90 15.02
CA GLY A 57 9.83 24.09 13.91
C GLY A 57 10.25 24.94 12.70
N TYR A 58 11.07 24.35 11.83
CA TYR A 58 11.78 25.06 10.77
C TYR A 58 10.85 25.64 9.69
N ASP A 59 9.81 24.90 9.30
CA ASP A 59 8.77 25.42 8.40
C ASP A 59 7.69 26.17 9.18
N THR A 60 7.64 27.49 8.95
CA THR A 60 6.66 28.41 9.54
C THR A 60 5.48 28.71 8.60
N SER A 61 5.42 28.10 7.41
CA SER A 61 4.42 28.44 6.37
C SER A 61 2.99 28.27 6.87
N THR A 62 2.71 27.17 7.59
CA THR A 62 1.38 26.91 8.15
C THR A 62 1.01 27.88 9.25
N GLN A 63 1.98 28.27 10.09
CA GLN A 63 1.77 29.29 11.13
C GLN A 63 1.38 30.63 10.49
N ILE A 64 2.13 31.07 9.48
CA ILE A 64 1.85 32.30 8.73
C ILE A 64 0.46 32.26 8.10
N ALA A 65 0.09 31.11 7.52
CA ALA A 65 -1.21 30.96 6.88
C ALA A 65 -2.37 31.02 7.90
N PHE A 66 -2.18 30.49 9.10
CA PHE A 66 -3.18 30.55 10.17
C PHE A 66 -3.28 31.97 10.76
N ASP A 67 -2.13 32.64 10.94
CA ASP A 67 -2.05 34.01 11.48
C ASP A 67 -2.75 35.02 10.55
N GLN A 68 -2.71 34.80 9.23
CA GLN A 68 -3.42 35.62 8.24
C GLN A 68 -4.94 35.45 8.27
N ASP A 69 -5.43 34.27 8.69
CA ASP A 69 -6.85 33.90 8.70
C ASP A 69 -7.50 34.02 10.10
N GLN A 70 -6.76 34.52 11.10
CA GLN A 70 -7.29 34.58 12.47
C GLN A 70 -8.51 35.51 12.60
N PRO A 71 -9.62 35.02 13.17
CA PRO A 71 -10.78 35.86 13.45
C PRO A 71 -10.43 36.90 14.53
N LYS A 72 -10.91 38.14 14.37
CA LYS A 72 -10.65 39.27 15.28
C LYS A 72 -11.25 39.15 16.71
N GLY A 73 -11.60 37.95 17.16
CA GLY A 73 -12.25 37.67 18.45
C GLY A 73 -11.46 36.71 19.33
N SER A 74 -11.85 36.57 20.60
CA SER A 74 -11.20 35.64 21.54
C SER A 74 -11.42 34.18 21.10
N SER A 75 -10.35 33.52 20.65
CA SER A 75 -10.38 32.10 20.31
C SER A 75 -10.74 31.24 21.53
N SER A 76 -11.70 30.32 21.38
CA SER A 76 -11.99 29.34 22.44
C SER A 76 -10.77 28.45 22.71
N PHE A 77 -10.63 27.94 23.94
CA PHE A 77 -9.56 26.99 24.27
C PHE A 77 -9.57 25.75 23.36
N VAL A 78 -10.76 25.27 23.00
CA VAL A 78 -10.94 24.13 22.07
C VAL A 78 -10.36 24.46 20.69
N SER A 79 -10.61 25.67 20.20
CA SER A 79 -10.05 26.16 18.93
C SER A 79 -8.51 26.16 18.96
N GLN A 80 -7.92 26.69 20.03
CA GLN A 80 -6.46 26.73 20.20
C GLN A 80 -5.84 25.33 20.24
N VAL A 81 -6.47 24.36 20.91
CA VAL A 81 -5.98 22.98 20.96
C VAL A 81 -6.07 22.32 19.58
N ILE A 82 -7.16 22.52 18.84
CA ILE A 82 -7.32 21.99 17.48
C ILE A 82 -6.28 22.62 16.55
N GLU A 83 -6.16 23.94 16.54
CA GLU A 83 -5.22 24.65 15.68
C GLU A 83 -3.76 24.25 15.99
N TYR A 84 -3.40 24.09 17.26
CA TYR A 84 -2.09 23.60 17.65
C TYR A 84 -1.82 22.18 17.12
N ALA A 85 -2.78 21.26 17.25
CA ALA A 85 -2.63 19.90 16.74
C ALA A 85 -2.54 19.86 15.22
N VAL A 86 -3.40 20.63 14.52
CA VAL A 86 -3.41 20.75 13.06
C VAL A 86 -2.10 21.36 12.56
N LEU A 87 -1.58 22.39 13.21
CA LEU A 87 -0.30 23.02 12.90
C LEU A 87 0.86 22.04 12.99
N ARG A 88 0.86 21.15 14.01
CA ARG A 88 1.92 20.13 14.17
C ARG A 88 1.85 19.03 13.11
N LEU A 89 0.65 18.72 12.62
CA LEU A 89 0.44 17.71 11.57
C LEU A 89 0.48 18.28 10.15
N THR A 90 0.33 19.59 9.97
CA THR A 90 0.29 20.24 8.66
C THR A 90 1.55 21.05 8.48
N ARG A 91 2.59 20.44 7.92
CA ARG A 91 3.85 21.11 7.61
C ARG A 91 4.29 20.74 6.21
N TRP A 92 5.19 21.53 5.66
CA TRP A 92 5.86 21.30 4.40
C TRP A 92 4.87 21.21 3.25
N ASP A 93 4.97 20.18 2.41
CA ASP A 93 4.05 20.01 1.31
C ASP A 93 2.59 19.78 1.73
N ALA A 94 2.32 19.44 2.99
CA ALA A 94 0.96 19.27 3.49
C ALA A 94 0.16 20.58 3.45
N ILE A 95 0.84 21.74 3.54
CA ILE A 95 0.20 23.05 3.45
C ILE A 95 -0.42 23.27 2.07
N TYR A 96 0.15 22.71 0.99
CA TYR A 96 -0.42 22.86 -0.35
C TYR A 96 -1.75 22.11 -0.49
N PHE A 97 -1.90 20.94 0.12
CA PHE A 97 -3.17 20.21 0.15
C PHE A 97 -4.23 20.96 0.97
N ALA A 98 -3.86 21.50 2.13
CA ALA A 98 -4.75 22.31 2.97
C ALA A 98 -5.18 23.60 2.27
N SER A 99 -4.23 24.34 1.68
CA SER A 99 -4.47 25.60 0.99
C SER A 99 -5.30 25.40 -0.28
N SER A 100 -4.98 24.38 -1.07
CA SER A 100 -5.76 24.03 -2.27
C SER A 100 -7.17 23.55 -1.91
N SER A 101 -7.36 22.96 -0.73
CA SER A 101 -8.68 22.59 -0.23
C SER A 101 -9.52 23.81 0.16
N TRP A 102 -8.90 24.79 0.80
CA TRP A 102 -9.55 26.02 1.26
C TRP A 102 -9.90 26.97 0.11
N ARG A 103 -8.92 27.34 -0.71
CA ARG A 103 -9.05 28.38 -1.75
C ARG A 103 -8.96 27.88 -3.20
N GLY A 104 -8.72 26.59 -3.40
CA GLY A 104 -8.35 26.06 -4.73
C GLY A 104 -6.87 26.33 -5.07
N PRO A 105 -6.35 25.66 -6.12
CA PRO A 105 -4.98 25.89 -6.58
C PRO A 105 -4.87 27.28 -7.23
N LEU A 106 -3.94 28.11 -6.76
CA LEU A 106 -3.69 29.43 -7.35
C LEU A 106 -2.54 29.39 -8.33
N TYR A 107 -1.50 28.62 -8.02
CA TYR A 107 -0.30 28.52 -8.84
C TYR A 107 -0.16 27.13 -9.46
N GLU A 108 0.45 27.05 -10.65
CA GLU A 108 0.59 25.79 -11.38
C GLU A 108 1.40 24.73 -10.61
N GLN A 109 2.35 25.13 -9.76
CA GLN A 109 3.09 24.18 -8.91
C GLN A 109 2.21 23.51 -7.85
N GLU A 110 1.13 24.16 -7.41
CA GLU A 110 0.19 23.58 -6.45
C GLU A 110 -0.55 22.38 -7.05
N TRP A 111 -0.63 22.30 -8.38
CA TRP A 111 -1.27 21.19 -9.10
C TRP A 111 -0.63 19.83 -8.84
N ALA A 112 0.65 19.80 -8.48
CA ALA A 112 1.34 18.56 -8.14
C ALA A 112 0.80 17.90 -6.86
N PHE A 113 0.12 18.66 -5.99
CA PHE A 113 -0.39 18.22 -4.70
C PHE A 113 -1.86 17.80 -4.77
N SER A 114 -2.12 16.77 -5.59
CA SER A 114 -3.42 16.11 -5.79
C SER A 114 -4.64 17.03 -5.75
N TRP A 115 -5.02 17.54 -6.91
CA TRP A 115 -6.25 18.32 -7.09
C TRP A 115 -7.49 17.58 -6.57
N VAL A 116 -7.61 16.28 -6.82
CA VAL A 116 -8.78 15.49 -6.38
C VAL A 116 -8.83 15.34 -4.86
N PHE A 117 -7.70 15.08 -4.19
CA PHE A 117 -7.67 14.99 -2.74
C PHE A 117 -8.06 16.33 -2.09
N SER A 118 -7.56 17.44 -2.61
CA SER A 118 -7.88 18.78 -2.12
C SER A 118 -9.38 19.09 -2.25
N ARG A 119 -10.01 18.70 -3.37
CA ARG A 119 -11.46 18.82 -3.58
C ARG A 119 -12.28 17.92 -2.67
N LEU A 120 -11.82 16.69 -2.42
CA LEU A 120 -12.46 15.78 -1.47
C LEU A 120 -12.41 16.37 -0.06
N SER A 121 -11.24 16.85 0.37
CA SER A 121 -11.03 17.52 1.65
C SER A 121 -11.92 18.76 1.80
N CYS A 122 -12.12 19.52 0.71
CA CYS A 122 -12.98 20.71 0.70
C CYS A 122 -14.45 20.34 0.99
N LYS A 123 -14.95 19.32 0.26
CA LYS A 123 -16.32 18.83 0.44
C LYS A 123 -16.55 18.28 1.84
N THR A 124 -15.60 17.53 2.39
CA THR A 124 -15.73 16.98 3.76
C THR A 124 -15.60 18.06 4.84
N ALA A 125 -14.74 19.07 4.64
CA ALA A 125 -14.62 20.21 5.55
C ALA A 125 -15.94 20.98 5.65
N ASN A 126 -16.58 21.26 4.51
CA ASN A 126 -17.84 22.01 4.45
C ASN A 126 -19.05 21.18 4.89
N ALA A 127 -19.04 19.87 4.66
CA ALA A 127 -20.15 19.00 5.06
C ALA A 127 -20.14 18.69 6.57
N PHE A 128 -18.97 18.41 7.16
CA PHE A 128 -18.89 17.83 8.50
C PHE A 128 -18.21 18.73 9.53
N LEU A 129 -17.31 19.62 9.12
CA LEU A 129 -16.47 20.38 10.05
C LEU A 129 -16.84 21.87 10.15
N TRP A 130 -17.79 22.35 9.33
CA TRP A 130 -18.25 23.75 9.34
C TRP A 130 -18.65 24.31 10.72
N PRO A 131 -19.18 23.53 11.69
CA PRO A 131 -19.54 24.07 13.00
C PRO A 131 -18.35 24.36 13.92
N LEU A 132 -17.14 23.90 13.57
CA LEU A 132 -15.98 24.03 14.44
C LEU A 132 -15.48 25.49 14.49
N PRO A 133 -15.27 26.05 15.68
CA PRO A 133 -14.87 27.45 15.85
C PRO A 133 -13.35 27.64 15.67
N CYS A 134 -12.78 27.19 14.56
CA CYS A 134 -11.36 27.38 14.19
C CYS A 134 -11.23 28.14 12.87
N SER A 135 -10.01 28.59 12.52
CA SER A 135 -9.75 29.20 11.22
C SER A 135 -10.18 28.29 10.06
N GLU A 136 -10.52 28.89 8.93
CA GLU A 136 -10.99 28.17 7.74
C GLU A 136 -9.92 27.21 7.25
N ILE A 137 -8.68 27.71 7.16
CA ILE A 137 -7.55 26.88 6.75
C ILE A 137 -7.27 25.73 7.72
N ALA A 138 -7.42 25.93 9.04
CA ALA A 138 -7.29 24.85 10.02
C ALA A 138 -8.39 23.80 9.85
N ARG A 139 -9.63 24.21 9.55
CA ARG A 139 -10.75 23.32 9.27
C ARG A 139 -10.51 22.46 8.02
N HIS A 140 -9.99 23.06 6.96
CA HIS A 140 -9.62 22.34 5.73
C HIS A 140 -8.43 21.40 5.92
N ALA A 141 -7.42 21.79 6.71
CA ALA A 141 -6.30 20.93 7.07
C ALA A 141 -6.76 19.75 7.97
N LEU A 142 -7.61 20.01 8.96
CA LEU A 142 -8.22 18.99 9.82
C LEU A 142 -9.02 17.96 9.00
N SER A 143 -9.78 18.42 8.02
CA SER A 143 -10.49 17.56 7.07
C SER A 143 -9.53 16.61 6.34
N GLY A 144 -8.40 17.13 5.83
CA GLY A 144 -7.36 16.33 5.20
C GLY A 144 -6.74 15.29 6.17
N ILE A 145 -6.44 15.69 7.40
CA ILE A 145 -5.92 14.81 8.46
C ILE A 145 -6.91 13.66 8.74
N CYS A 146 -8.20 13.99 8.89
CA CYS A 146 -9.26 13.00 9.12
C CYS A 146 -9.38 12.03 7.94
N LEU A 147 -9.34 12.53 6.71
CA LEU A 147 -9.35 11.71 5.50
C LEU A 147 -8.15 10.77 5.43
N SER A 148 -6.95 11.25 5.75
CA SER A 148 -5.74 10.42 5.76
C SER A 148 -5.81 9.33 6.82
N HIS A 149 -6.25 9.64 8.04
CA HIS A 149 -6.43 8.63 9.09
C HIS A 149 -7.50 7.59 8.75
N LEU A 150 -8.66 8.03 8.26
CA LEU A 150 -9.75 7.14 7.83
C LEU A 150 -9.28 6.25 6.68
N SER A 151 -8.60 6.83 5.69
CA SER A 151 -8.09 6.08 4.55
C SER A 151 -7.07 5.02 4.97
N HIS A 152 -6.13 5.38 5.85
CA HIS A 152 -5.14 4.42 6.36
C HIS A 152 -5.80 3.31 7.18
N PHE A 153 -6.76 3.65 8.05
CA PHE A 153 -7.55 2.67 8.81
C PHE A 153 -8.23 1.66 7.89
N LEU A 154 -8.93 2.14 6.87
CA LEU A 154 -9.59 1.29 5.87
C LEU A 154 -8.57 0.50 5.04
N ALA A 155 -7.42 1.09 4.70
CA ALA A 155 -6.37 0.43 3.94
C ALA A 155 -5.85 -0.81 4.68
N ILE A 156 -5.70 -0.73 6.00
CA ILE A 156 -5.28 -1.86 6.86
C ILE A 156 -6.31 -2.99 6.81
N ILE A 157 -7.61 -2.67 6.88
CA ILE A 157 -8.69 -3.67 6.81
C ILE A 157 -8.69 -4.36 5.44
N VAL A 158 -8.62 -3.57 4.36
CA VAL A 158 -8.58 -4.10 2.99
C VAL A 158 -7.33 -4.95 2.78
N LEU A 159 -6.16 -4.52 3.26
CA LEU A 159 -4.91 -5.25 3.16
C LEU A 159 -4.99 -6.60 3.90
N TYR A 160 -5.57 -6.61 5.10
CA TYR A 160 -5.79 -7.85 5.86
C TYR A 160 -6.63 -8.86 5.06
N HIS A 161 -7.76 -8.43 4.47
CA HIS A 161 -8.61 -9.29 3.66
C HIS A 161 -7.99 -9.70 2.31
N LEU A 162 -7.19 -8.82 1.71
CA LEU A 162 -6.39 -9.11 0.52
C LEU A 162 -5.41 -10.25 0.79
N ILE A 163 -4.62 -10.17 1.86
CA ILE A 163 -3.63 -11.21 2.17
C ILE A 163 -4.33 -12.51 2.52
N HIS A 164 -5.41 -12.45 3.30
CA HIS A 164 -6.17 -13.65 3.65
C HIS A 164 -6.75 -14.37 2.41
N SER A 165 -7.13 -13.61 1.37
CA SER A 165 -7.63 -14.17 0.10
C SER A 165 -6.51 -14.68 -0.81
N LEU A 166 -5.39 -13.96 -0.89
CA LEU A 166 -4.28 -14.28 -1.79
C LEU A 166 -3.43 -15.47 -1.32
N ILE A 167 -3.23 -15.62 0.00
CA ILE A 167 -2.26 -16.60 0.52
C ILE A 167 -2.78 -18.04 0.38
N PRO A 168 -2.02 -18.92 -0.28
CA PRO A 168 -2.30 -20.34 -0.36
C PRO A 168 -1.76 -20.99 0.91
N SER A 169 -2.64 -21.31 1.85
CA SER A 169 -2.25 -22.04 3.05
C SER A 169 -3.42 -22.87 3.54
N ALA A 170 -3.11 -24.09 3.97
CA ALA A 170 -4.13 -25.03 4.41
C ALA A 170 -4.64 -24.72 5.83
N THR A 171 -3.84 -23.99 6.63
CA THR A 171 -4.18 -23.64 8.01
C THR A 171 -4.70 -22.20 8.09
N LEU A 172 -5.91 -22.07 8.61
CA LEU A 172 -6.55 -20.77 8.80
C LEU A 172 -5.77 -19.86 9.78
N SER A 173 -5.07 -20.42 10.77
CA SER A 173 -4.21 -19.66 11.68
C SER A 173 -3.03 -19.00 10.97
N PHE A 174 -2.38 -19.71 10.06
CA PHE A 174 -1.22 -19.19 9.32
C PHE A 174 -1.64 -18.06 8.36
N LYS A 175 -2.75 -18.22 7.61
CA LYS A 175 -3.30 -17.12 6.78
C LYS A 175 -3.54 -15.86 7.61
N ARG A 176 -4.03 -16.02 8.84
CA ARG A 176 -4.32 -14.91 9.77
C ARG A 176 -3.07 -14.27 10.34
N GLN A 177 -2.08 -15.06 10.75
CA GLN A 177 -0.80 -14.55 11.24
C GLN A 177 -0.12 -13.73 10.15
N LEU A 178 -0.12 -14.22 8.92
CA LEU A 178 0.49 -13.52 7.80
C LEU A 178 -0.27 -12.24 7.42
N ALA A 179 -1.61 -12.28 7.40
CA ALA A 179 -2.45 -11.09 7.20
C ALA A 179 -2.26 -10.06 8.33
N PHE A 180 -2.18 -10.52 9.58
CA PHE A 180 -1.91 -9.69 10.76
C PHE A 180 -0.52 -9.03 10.67
N ALA A 181 0.51 -9.79 10.35
CA ALA A 181 1.88 -9.29 10.21
C ALA A 181 1.98 -8.27 9.07
N THR A 182 1.39 -8.55 7.90
CA THR A 182 1.35 -7.62 6.77
C THR A 182 0.64 -6.32 7.14
N ALA A 183 -0.51 -6.41 7.81
CA ALA A 183 -1.26 -5.26 8.29
C ALA A 183 -0.44 -4.42 9.30
N CYS A 184 0.28 -5.06 10.22
CA CYS A 184 1.18 -4.37 11.15
C CYS A 184 2.33 -3.68 10.41
N LEU A 185 2.96 -4.32 9.41
CA LEU A 185 4.02 -3.69 8.63
C LEU A 185 3.52 -2.42 7.92
N HIS A 186 2.26 -2.38 7.48
CA HIS A 186 1.67 -1.17 6.91
C HIS A 186 1.41 -0.09 7.97
N VAL A 187 0.90 -0.46 9.16
CA VAL A 187 0.74 0.46 10.29
C VAL A 187 2.08 1.13 10.63
N PHE A 188 3.14 0.33 10.75
CA PHE A 188 4.51 0.75 11.08
C PHE A 188 5.35 1.10 9.84
N SER A 189 4.70 1.46 8.72
CA SER A 189 5.40 1.83 7.50
C SER A 189 6.35 3.02 7.73
N PRO A 190 7.51 3.06 7.06
CA PRO A 190 8.45 4.19 7.16
C PRO A 190 7.84 5.53 6.73
N ALA A 191 6.69 5.53 6.05
CA ALA A 191 5.93 6.74 5.74
C ALA A 191 5.43 7.48 7.00
N GLY A 192 5.36 6.84 8.18
CA GLY A 192 5.20 7.54 9.47
C GLY A 192 4.09 8.60 9.51
N LEU A 193 4.47 9.85 9.80
CA LEU A 193 3.53 10.98 9.89
C LEU A 193 2.92 11.37 8.54
N PHE A 194 3.52 11.02 7.40
CA PHE A 194 2.90 11.26 6.08
C PHE A 194 1.57 10.51 5.93
N LEU A 195 1.38 9.41 6.67
CA LEU A 195 0.11 8.67 6.72
C LEU A 195 -0.88 9.23 7.77
N SER A 196 -0.61 10.41 8.34
CA SER A 196 -1.41 11.08 9.37
C SER A 196 -1.66 12.55 9.06
N ALA A 197 -0.68 13.21 8.45
CA ALA A 197 -0.77 14.55 7.90
C ALA A 197 -1.70 14.61 6.69
N PRO A 198 -2.17 15.80 6.26
CA PRO A 198 -3.16 15.97 5.19
C PRO A 198 -2.54 15.72 3.81
N TYR A 199 -2.21 14.46 3.55
CA TYR A 199 -1.63 13.99 2.31
C TYR A 199 -2.44 12.85 1.68
N ALA A 200 -2.30 12.74 0.37
CA ALA A 200 -3.01 11.74 -0.43
C ALA A 200 -2.44 10.30 -0.33
N GLU A 201 -1.32 10.03 0.35
CA GLU A 201 -0.72 8.67 0.36
C GLU A 201 -1.62 7.64 1.00
N SER A 202 -2.29 7.97 2.09
CA SER A 202 -3.18 7.03 2.79
C SER A 202 -4.37 6.66 1.90
N THR A 203 -4.94 7.64 1.19
CA THR A 203 -6.04 7.44 0.25
C THR A 203 -5.58 6.67 -0.99
N PHE A 204 -4.38 6.98 -1.49
CA PHE A 204 -3.73 6.22 -2.56
C PHE A 204 -3.53 4.75 -2.17
N ALA A 205 -3.03 4.48 -0.96
CA ALA A 205 -2.80 3.13 -0.45
C ALA A 205 -4.12 2.36 -0.32
N LEU A 206 -5.16 2.97 0.26
CA LEU A 206 -6.50 2.37 0.34
C LEU A 206 -7.02 1.93 -1.04
N LEU A 207 -7.02 2.86 -2.00
CA LEU A 207 -7.56 2.60 -3.34
C LEU A 207 -6.71 1.59 -4.12
N SER A 208 -5.39 1.62 -3.94
CA SER A 208 -4.47 0.64 -4.55
C SER A 208 -4.66 -0.76 -3.96
N PHE A 209 -4.83 -0.86 -2.64
CA PHE A 209 -5.08 -2.15 -1.97
C PHE A 209 -6.47 -2.69 -2.32
N LEU A 210 -7.47 -1.80 -2.45
CA LEU A 210 -8.80 -2.18 -2.92
C LEU A 210 -8.76 -2.68 -4.36
N GLY A 211 -8.01 -2.01 -5.23
CA GLY A 211 -7.76 -2.47 -6.60
C GLY A 211 -7.11 -3.85 -6.63
N CYS A 212 -6.09 -4.08 -5.81
CA CYS A 212 -5.45 -5.39 -5.68
C CYS A 212 -6.43 -6.46 -5.15
N TYR A 213 -7.27 -6.12 -4.18
CA TYR A 213 -8.29 -7.02 -3.62
C TYR A 213 -9.33 -7.43 -4.65
N CYS A 214 -9.89 -6.46 -5.37
CA CYS A 214 -10.81 -6.69 -6.47
C CYS A 214 -10.15 -7.55 -7.57
N TYR A 215 -8.87 -7.29 -7.89
CA TYR A 215 -8.13 -8.09 -8.87
C TYR A 215 -7.97 -9.55 -8.41
N VAL A 216 -7.60 -9.79 -7.14
CA VAL A 216 -7.55 -11.15 -6.58
C VAL A 216 -8.91 -11.83 -6.67
N LYS A 217 -10.01 -11.13 -6.35
CA LYS A 217 -11.37 -11.67 -6.48
C LYS A 217 -11.76 -11.97 -7.92
N ALA A 218 -11.32 -11.17 -8.89
CA ALA A 218 -11.52 -11.46 -10.30
C ALA A 218 -10.83 -12.78 -10.70
N ILE A 219 -9.55 -12.94 -10.33
CA ILE A 219 -8.77 -14.15 -10.63
C ILE A 219 -9.29 -15.38 -9.89
N GLU A 220 -9.79 -15.23 -8.65
CA GLU A 220 -10.47 -16.30 -7.94
C GLU A 220 -11.68 -16.82 -8.73
N ASN A 221 -12.54 -15.91 -9.22
CA ASN A 221 -13.72 -16.26 -10.02
C ASN A 221 -13.34 -16.84 -11.39
N ARG A 222 -12.26 -16.37 -12.01
CA ARG A 222 -11.74 -16.91 -13.27
C ARG A 222 -11.42 -18.40 -13.22
N TYR A 223 -11.00 -18.91 -12.05
CA TYR A 223 -10.69 -20.33 -11.86
C TYR A 223 -11.81 -21.12 -11.18
N HIS A 224 -12.99 -20.52 -10.97
CA HIS A 224 -14.20 -21.24 -10.56
C HIS A 224 -14.90 -21.90 -11.76
N ARG A 225 -15.69 -22.95 -11.51
CA ARG A 225 -16.35 -23.77 -12.54
C ARG A 225 -17.87 -23.60 -12.64
N PHE A 226 -18.46 -22.58 -12.01
CA PHE A 226 -19.91 -22.34 -12.10
C PHE A 226 -20.25 -21.41 -13.28
N ALA A 227 -21.46 -21.52 -13.83
CA ALA A 227 -21.84 -20.92 -15.12
C ALA A 227 -21.64 -19.39 -15.19
N ASP A 228 -21.91 -18.67 -14.10
CA ASP A 228 -21.84 -17.19 -14.07
C ASP A 228 -20.48 -16.64 -13.62
N ALA A 229 -19.47 -17.50 -13.46
CA ALA A 229 -18.17 -17.10 -12.90
C ALA A 229 -17.44 -16.06 -13.77
N TYR A 230 -17.62 -16.11 -15.09
CA TYR A 230 -16.97 -15.17 -16.03
C TYR A 230 -17.55 -13.75 -15.93
N GLN A 231 -18.84 -13.59 -15.61
CA GLN A 231 -19.46 -12.29 -15.40
C GLN A 231 -18.94 -11.65 -14.11
N LEU A 232 -18.82 -12.45 -13.05
CA LEU A 232 -18.22 -12.00 -11.79
C LEU A 232 -16.73 -11.65 -11.97
N ASP A 233 -15.94 -12.44 -12.71
CA ASP A 233 -14.55 -12.09 -13.10
C ASP A 233 -14.52 -10.70 -13.77
N ALA A 234 -15.40 -10.45 -14.73
CA ALA A 234 -15.48 -9.16 -15.41
C ALA A 234 -15.86 -8.01 -14.48
N CYS A 235 -16.90 -8.16 -13.64
CA CYS A 235 -17.31 -7.13 -12.68
C CYS A 235 -16.19 -6.78 -11.70
N TRP A 236 -15.53 -7.80 -11.12
CA TRP A 236 -14.41 -7.59 -10.20
C TRP A 236 -13.18 -6.98 -10.91
N THR A 237 -12.93 -7.35 -12.17
CA THR A 237 -11.87 -6.75 -12.99
C THR A 237 -12.13 -5.25 -13.19
N VAL A 238 -13.35 -4.87 -13.59
CA VAL A 238 -13.74 -3.45 -13.75
C VAL A 238 -13.65 -2.71 -12.42
N ALA A 239 -14.11 -3.31 -11.31
CA ALA A 239 -13.97 -2.71 -9.98
C ALA A 239 -12.50 -2.48 -9.58
N ALA A 240 -11.60 -3.38 -9.98
CA ALA A 240 -10.16 -3.21 -9.79
C ALA A 240 -9.63 -2.02 -10.61
N GLY A 241 -10.01 -1.94 -11.90
CA GLY A 241 -9.66 -0.82 -12.78
C GLY A 241 -10.14 0.53 -12.29
N LEU A 242 -11.39 0.62 -11.83
CA LEU A 242 -11.95 1.84 -11.24
C LEU A 242 -11.20 2.24 -9.98
N SER A 243 -10.89 1.29 -9.09
CA SER A 243 -10.13 1.55 -7.86
C SER A 243 -8.72 2.04 -8.17
N PHE A 244 -8.01 1.41 -9.12
CA PHE A 244 -6.70 1.86 -9.56
C PHE A 244 -6.74 3.21 -10.31
N GLY A 245 -7.81 3.49 -11.07
CA GLY A 245 -8.02 4.79 -11.70
C GLY A 245 -8.22 5.90 -10.67
N LEU A 246 -9.04 5.66 -9.65
CA LEU A 246 -9.19 6.57 -8.52
C LEU A 246 -7.88 6.72 -7.73
N ALA A 247 -7.10 5.65 -7.54
CA ALA A 247 -5.77 5.76 -6.94
C ALA A 247 -4.85 6.68 -7.77
N THR A 248 -4.93 6.58 -9.11
CA THR A 248 -4.13 7.40 -10.03
C THR A 248 -4.47 8.89 -9.95
N THR A 249 -5.73 9.24 -9.66
CA THR A 249 -6.11 10.65 -9.44
C THR A 249 -5.58 11.19 -8.10
N MET A 250 -5.44 10.33 -7.09
CA MET A 250 -4.81 10.71 -5.81
C MET A 250 -3.33 10.96 -6.01
N ARG A 251 -2.63 10.05 -6.70
CA ARG A 251 -1.22 10.19 -7.04
C ARG A 251 -0.91 9.54 -8.39
N THR A 252 -0.13 10.23 -9.22
CA THR A 252 0.19 9.81 -10.59
C THR A 252 0.98 8.50 -10.68
N ASN A 253 1.69 8.09 -9.62
CA ASN A 253 2.35 6.78 -9.56
C ASN A 253 1.37 5.59 -9.57
N GLY A 254 0.06 5.84 -9.37
CA GLY A 254 -1.00 4.87 -9.60
C GLY A 254 -1.09 4.35 -11.04
N LEU A 255 -0.57 5.10 -12.02
CA LEU A 255 -0.49 4.68 -13.41
C LEU A 255 0.27 3.35 -13.56
N LEU A 256 1.25 3.09 -12.69
CA LEU A 256 2.01 1.84 -12.69
C LEU A 256 1.14 0.60 -12.41
N ASN A 257 0.01 0.74 -11.73
CA ASN A 257 -0.94 -0.37 -11.53
C ASN A 257 -1.56 -0.84 -12.87
N GLY A 258 -1.58 0.00 -13.90
CA GLY A 258 -2.03 -0.37 -15.25
C GLY A 258 -1.22 -1.50 -15.87
N ILE A 259 0.01 -1.74 -15.40
CA ILE A 259 0.88 -2.82 -15.87
C ILE A 259 0.28 -4.20 -15.57
N ILE A 260 -0.52 -4.32 -14.50
CA ILE A 260 -1.24 -5.56 -14.16
C ILE A 260 -2.14 -5.97 -15.32
N PHE A 261 -2.94 -5.03 -15.84
CA PHE A 261 -3.84 -5.27 -16.96
C PHE A 261 -3.09 -5.35 -18.30
N ALA A 262 -2.03 -4.56 -18.48
CA ALA A 262 -1.19 -4.64 -19.67
C ALA A 262 -0.56 -6.03 -19.82
N TRP A 263 -0.11 -6.64 -18.71
CA TRP A 263 0.38 -8.01 -18.68
C TRP A 263 -0.73 -8.99 -19.11
N ASP A 264 -1.95 -8.85 -18.57
CA ASP A 264 -3.07 -9.73 -18.94
C ASP A 264 -3.44 -9.61 -20.41
N ILE A 265 -3.46 -8.40 -20.96
CA ILE A 265 -3.67 -8.16 -22.39
C ILE A 265 -2.55 -8.83 -23.20
N TYR A 266 -1.29 -8.64 -22.83
CA TYR A 266 -0.13 -9.22 -23.53
C TYR A 266 -0.25 -10.75 -23.66
N LEU A 267 -0.77 -11.44 -22.64
CA LEU A 267 -0.99 -12.90 -22.70
C LEU A 267 -2.23 -13.32 -23.50
N VAL A 268 -3.15 -12.40 -23.77
CA VAL A 268 -4.37 -12.64 -24.56
C VAL A 268 -4.15 -12.32 -26.04
N VAL A 269 -3.34 -11.30 -26.38
CA VAL A 269 -3.13 -10.85 -27.77
C VAL A 269 -2.80 -11.99 -28.74
N PRO A 270 -1.86 -12.91 -28.47
CA PRO A 270 -1.53 -14.00 -29.41
C PRO A 270 -2.71 -14.96 -29.66
N ARG A 271 -3.64 -15.08 -28.71
CA ARG A 271 -4.81 -15.95 -28.78
C ARG A 271 -6.05 -15.26 -29.33
N LEU A 272 -6.01 -13.94 -29.54
CA LEU A 272 -7.15 -13.13 -29.95
C LEU A 272 -7.80 -13.60 -31.27
N PRO A 273 -7.06 -13.96 -32.35
CA PRO A 273 -7.68 -14.43 -33.58
C PRO A 273 -8.51 -15.71 -33.38
N GLN A 274 -8.04 -16.62 -32.52
CA GLN A 274 -8.73 -17.86 -32.20
C GLN A 274 -9.98 -17.61 -31.35
N ILE A 275 -9.88 -16.71 -30.36
CA ILE A 275 -11.00 -16.31 -29.50
C ILE A 275 -12.14 -15.70 -30.34
N LEU A 276 -11.79 -14.81 -31.27
CA LEU A 276 -12.75 -14.15 -32.17
C LEU A 276 -13.37 -15.14 -33.16
N ARG A 277 -12.57 -16.03 -33.75
CA ARG A 277 -13.07 -17.07 -34.67
C ARG A 277 -14.04 -18.03 -33.99
N ASN A 278 -13.72 -18.47 -32.78
CA ASN A 278 -14.54 -19.41 -32.01
C ASN A 278 -15.71 -18.73 -31.28
N ARG A 279 -15.82 -17.40 -31.34
CA ARG A 279 -16.82 -16.58 -30.63
C ARG A 279 -16.93 -16.95 -29.14
N ASN A 280 -15.79 -17.13 -28.48
CA ASN A 280 -15.78 -17.49 -27.06
C ASN A 280 -16.19 -16.28 -26.20
N GLY A 281 -17.47 -16.23 -25.83
CA GLY A 281 -18.07 -15.13 -25.08
C GLY A 281 -17.35 -14.82 -23.77
N GLU A 282 -16.87 -15.84 -23.04
CA GLU A 282 -16.19 -15.66 -21.75
C GLU A 282 -14.87 -14.88 -21.89
N GLU A 283 -14.03 -15.29 -22.84
CA GLU A 283 -12.76 -14.62 -23.14
C GLU A 283 -12.96 -13.21 -23.68
N ILE A 284 -13.98 -13.00 -24.52
CA ILE A 284 -14.34 -11.69 -25.06
C ILE A 284 -14.79 -10.75 -23.94
N THR A 285 -15.67 -11.21 -23.05
CA THR A 285 -16.14 -10.42 -21.90
C THR A 285 -14.98 -10.06 -20.97
N ARG A 286 -14.07 -11.00 -20.69
CA ARG A 286 -12.85 -10.74 -19.91
C ARG A 286 -11.93 -9.71 -20.58
N LEU A 287 -11.72 -9.82 -21.89
CA LEU A 287 -10.91 -8.86 -22.64
C LEU A 287 -11.51 -7.46 -22.54
N PHE A 288 -12.82 -7.33 -22.76
CA PHE A 288 -13.51 -6.04 -22.66
C PHE A 288 -13.43 -5.46 -21.25
N ALA A 289 -13.62 -6.27 -20.21
CA ALA A 289 -13.46 -5.85 -18.81
C ALA A 289 -12.02 -5.37 -18.52
N THR A 290 -11.01 -6.09 -19.02
CA THR A 290 -9.60 -5.73 -18.84
C THR A 290 -9.25 -4.41 -19.56
N LEU A 291 -9.74 -4.21 -20.78
CA LEU A 291 -9.58 -2.96 -21.53
C LEU A 291 -10.27 -1.79 -20.82
N THR A 292 -11.51 -1.99 -20.36
CA THR A 292 -12.28 -0.98 -19.60
C THR A 292 -11.55 -0.60 -18.32
N SER A 293 -10.91 -1.57 -17.67
CA SER A 293 -10.10 -1.34 -16.47
C SER A 293 -8.85 -0.52 -16.74
N GLY A 294 -8.13 -0.82 -17.84
CA GLY A 294 -7.00 -0.02 -18.30
C GLY A 294 -7.39 1.40 -18.68
N ILE A 295 -8.53 1.58 -19.38
CA ILE A 295 -9.09 2.90 -19.72
C ILE A 295 -9.43 3.69 -18.46
N SER A 296 -10.00 3.06 -17.43
CA SER A 296 -10.30 3.72 -16.16
C SER A 296 -9.04 4.30 -15.49
N ILE A 297 -7.90 3.60 -15.58
CA ILE A 297 -6.60 4.11 -15.12
C ILE A 297 -6.11 5.27 -15.97
N ALA A 298 -6.20 5.14 -17.30
CA ALA A 298 -5.83 6.21 -18.22
C ALA A 298 -6.63 7.48 -17.95
N ILE A 299 -7.95 7.38 -17.74
CA ILE A 299 -8.83 8.50 -17.34
C ILE A 299 -8.36 9.10 -16.02
N GLY A 300 -8.01 8.27 -15.02
CA GLY A 300 -7.50 8.73 -13.75
C GLY A 300 -6.22 9.57 -13.87
N PHE A 301 -5.39 9.31 -14.88
CA PHE A 301 -4.20 10.10 -15.18
C PHE A 301 -4.49 11.34 -16.05
N THR A 302 -5.29 11.19 -17.10
CA THR A 302 -5.50 12.24 -18.11
C THR A 302 -6.51 13.30 -17.68
N LEU A 303 -7.54 12.93 -16.92
CA LEU A 303 -8.59 13.88 -16.51
C LEU A 303 -8.02 15.07 -15.72
N PRO A 304 -7.18 14.88 -14.67
CA PRO A 304 -6.54 16.01 -14.01
C PRO A 304 -5.65 16.86 -14.94
N GLN A 305 -5.01 16.27 -15.95
CA GLN A 305 -4.19 17.03 -16.91
C GLN A 305 -5.07 17.90 -17.82
N ILE A 306 -6.23 17.38 -18.26
CA ILE A 306 -7.19 18.11 -19.09
C ILE A 306 -7.78 19.29 -18.31
N VAL A 307 -8.19 19.08 -17.06
CA VAL A 307 -8.73 20.15 -16.21
C VAL A 307 -7.68 21.26 -16.03
N ALA A 308 -6.43 20.89 -15.75
CA ALA A 308 -5.33 21.86 -15.65
C ALA A 308 -5.14 22.65 -16.94
N TYR A 309 -5.16 21.96 -18.09
CA TYR A 309 -5.02 22.60 -19.39
C TYR A 309 -6.13 23.63 -19.62
N THR A 310 -7.38 23.29 -19.31
CA THR A 310 -8.50 24.23 -19.46
C THR A 310 -8.45 25.43 -18.50
N GLU A 311 -7.79 25.26 -17.34
CA GLU A 311 -7.70 26.30 -16.30
C GLU A 311 -6.52 27.26 -16.53
N TYR A 312 -5.36 26.73 -16.93
CA TYR A 312 -4.13 27.54 -17.07
C TYR A 312 -3.81 27.95 -18.50
N CYS A 313 -4.17 27.17 -19.51
CA CYS A 313 -3.83 27.46 -20.91
C CYS A 313 -4.91 28.33 -21.56
N THR A 314 -4.77 29.66 -21.41
CA THR A 314 -5.67 30.64 -22.03
C THR A 314 -4.95 31.41 -23.15
N PRO A 315 -5.67 32.00 -24.12
CA PRO A 315 -5.05 32.74 -25.23
C PRO A 315 -4.10 33.87 -24.77
N ASN A 316 -4.35 34.44 -23.60
CA ASN A 316 -3.57 35.54 -23.03
C ASN A 316 -2.41 35.07 -22.13
N ASN A 317 -2.31 33.77 -21.83
CA ASN A 317 -1.27 33.20 -20.96
C ASN A 317 -0.81 31.83 -21.49
N THR A 318 0.17 31.85 -22.40
CA THR A 318 0.72 30.66 -23.02
C THR A 318 1.93 30.14 -22.24
N ARG A 319 1.68 29.33 -21.19
CA ARG A 319 2.75 28.61 -20.50
C ARG A 319 3.46 27.64 -21.47
N PRO A 320 4.77 27.39 -21.34
CA PRO A 320 5.52 26.53 -22.27
C PRO A 320 4.97 25.09 -22.41
N TRP A 321 4.28 24.59 -21.39
CA TRP A 321 3.71 23.25 -21.39
C TRP A 321 2.37 23.14 -22.10
N CYS A 322 1.71 24.27 -22.39
CA CYS A 322 0.47 24.30 -23.16
C CYS A 322 0.71 23.95 -24.63
N THR A 323 1.87 24.29 -25.18
CA THR A 323 2.25 24.02 -26.58
C THR A 323 3.09 22.75 -26.75
N ALA A 324 3.48 22.10 -25.65
CA ALA A 324 4.21 20.84 -25.68
C ALA A 324 3.30 19.67 -26.12
N PHE A 325 3.89 18.63 -26.73
CA PHE A 325 3.15 17.42 -27.13
C PHE A 325 3.74 16.16 -26.47
N PRO A 326 2.97 15.43 -25.64
CA PRO A 326 1.65 15.83 -25.12
C PRO A 326 1.75 16.97 -24.09
N PRO A 327 0.71 17.85 -23.97
CA PRO A 327 0.71 18.90 -22.98
C PRO A 327 0.60 18.28 -21.58
N SER A 328 1.48 18.68 -20.66
CA SER A 328 1.51 18.12 -19.30
C SER A 328 2.02 19.13 -18.28
N ILE A 329 1.10 19.65 -17.47
CA ILE A 329 1.42 20.47 -16.30
C ILE A 329 2.32 19.69 -15.33
N TYR A 330 2.07 18.40 -15.14
CA TYR A 330 2.85 17.60 -14.20
C TYR A 330 4.32 17.49 -14.63
N SER A 331 4.56 17.14 -15.90
CA SER A 331 5.94 17.03 -16.42
C SER A 331 6.66 18.37 -16.38
N PHE A 332 5.94 19.46 -16.65
CA PHE A 332 6.46 20.81 -16.55
C PHE A 332 6.84 21.17 -15.12
N VAL A 333 5.92 21.00 -14.16
CA VAL A 333 6.18 21.39 -12.78
C VAL A 333 7.34 20.59 -12.18
N GLN A 334 7.38 19.28 -12.44
CA GLN A 334 8.50 18.40 -12.05
C GLN A 334 9.84 18.94 -12.58
N LYS A 335 9.90 19.35 -13.84
CA LYS A 335 11.13 19.86 -14.46
C LYS A 335 11.49 21.27 -14.01
N GLU A 336 10.53 22.18 -13.98
CA GLU A 336 10.74 23.62 -13.78
C GLU A 336 10.98 23.97 -12.30
N TYR A 337 10.13 23.45 -11.41
CA TYR A 337 10.18 23.83 -9.98
C TYR A 337 11.01 22.87 -9.14
N TRP A 338 11.15 21.61 -9.57
CA TRP A 338 11.86 20.58 -8.81
C TRP A 338 13.09 20.01 -9.53
N ASN A 339 13.43 20.50 -10.73
CA ASN A 339 14.58 20.00 -11.50
C ASN A 339 14.61 18.46 -11.66
N VAL A 340 13.44 17.83 -11.71
CA VAL A 340 13.28 16.38 -11.89
C VAL A 340 13.64 16.02 -13.33
N GLY A 341 14.39 14.94 -13.49
CA GLY A 341 14.85 14.45 -14.78
C GLY A 341 15.87 13.33 -14.62
N LEU A 342 16.15 12.64 -15.72
CA LEU A 342 17.02 11.48 -15.71
C LEU A 342 18.42 11.83 -15.15
N PHE A 343 18.79 11.18 -14.05
CA PHE A 343 20.03 11.35 -13.29
C PHE A 343 20.30 12.76 -12.76
N ARG A 344 19.37 13.71 -12.86
CA ARG A 344 19.57 15.08 -12.36
C ARG A 344 19.74 15.16 -10.85
N TYR A 345 19.19 14.16 -10.15
CA TYR A 345 19.28 14.06 -8.70
C TYR A 345 20.62 13.51 -8.20
N TRP A 346 21.46 12.95 -9.09
CA TRP A 346 22.75 12.34 -8.74
C TRP A 346 23.83 13.40 -8.54
N THR A 347 23.80 14.01 -7.36
CA THR A 347 24.85 14.93 -6.89
C THR A 347 25.41 14.44 -5.56
N LEU A 348 26.66 14.77 -5.25
CA LEU A 348 27.27 14.39 -3.97
C LEU A 348 26.52 14.95 -2.76
N ASN A 349 25.91 16.13 -2.92
CA ASN A 349 25.10 16.78 -1.89
C ASN A 349 23.83 15.97 -1.55
N ASN A 350 23.28 15.24 -2.52
CA ASN A 350 22.09 14.40 -2.32
C ASN A 350 22.41 13.00 -1.80
N LEU A 351 23.69 12.62 -1.68
CA LEU A 351 24.10 11.29 -1.22
C LEU A 351 23.42 10.88 0.12
N PRO A 352 23.28 11.76 1.14
CA PRO A 352 22.57 11.40 2.36
C PRO A 352 21.11 10.96 2.11
N LEU A 353 20.43 11.55 1.12
CA LEU A 353 19.04 11.25 0.77
C LEU A 353 18.91 9.92 0.02
N PHE A 354 19.92 9.55 -0.78
CA PHE A 354 20.05 8.19 -1.32
C PHE A 354 20.27 7.17 -0.20
N LEU A 355 21.15 7.45 0.76
CA LEU A 355 21.39 6.57 1.91
C LEU A 355 20.13 6.40 2.77
N LEU A 356 19.32 7.46 2.88
CA LEU A 356 18.03 7.42 3.58
C LEU A 356 17.01 6.49 2.90
N ALA A 357 16.96 6.48 1.57
CA ALA A 357 16.04 5.67 0.78
C ALA A 357 16.52 4.23 0.55
N ALA A 358 17.84 3.99 0.62
CA ALA A 358 18.47 2.74 0.24
C ALA A 358 17.93 1.49 0.98
N PRO A 359 17.69 1.50 2.31
CA PRO A 359 17.18 0.31 3.00
C PRO A 359 15.82 -0.15 2.45
N LEU A 360 14.89 0.79 2.25
CA LEU A 360 13.57 0.46 1.73
C LEU A 360 13.61 0.11 0.25
N GLY A 361 14.38 0.83 -0.55
CA GLY A 361 14.60 0.49 -1.96
C GLY A 361 15.15 -0.92 -2.13
N TYR A 362 16.11 -1.31 -1.29
CA TYR A 362 16.65 -2.67 -1.26
C TYR A 362 15.57 -3.71 -0.92
N VAL A 363 14.77 -3.48 0.12
CA VAL A 363 13.67 -4.39 0.50
C VAL A 363 12.66 -4.51 -0.64
N MET A 364 12.26 -3.40 -1.28
CA MET A 364 11.32 -3.42 -2.40
C MET A 364 11.89 -4.18 -3.61
N ILE A 365 13.15 -3.98 -3.96
CA ILE A 365 13.81 -4.73 -5.07
C ILE A 365 13.89 -6.21 -4.73
N ALA A 366 14.43 -6.57 -3.56
CA ALA A 366 14.62 -7.96 -3.17
C ALA A 366 13.29 -8.72 -3.13
N THR A 367 12.26 -8.10 -2.53
CA THR A 367 10.92 -8.70 -2.46
C THR A 367 10.25 -8.79 -3.84
N ALA A 368 10.44 -7.80 -4.71
CA ALA A 368 9.93 -7.83 -6.09
C ALA A 368 10.58 -8.95 -6.92
N LEU A 369 11.91 -9.04 -6.90
CA LEU A 369 12.64 -10.08 -7.63
C LEU A 369 12.29 -11.48 -7.11
N SER A 370 12.07 -11.61 -5.81
CA SER A 370 11.60 -12.87 -5.21
C SER A 370 10.20 -13.24 -5.69
N ALA A 371 9.28 -12.29 -5.71
CA ALA A 371 7.93 -12.46 -6.20
C ALA A 371 7.86 -12.78 -7.70
N LEU A 372 8.81 -12.26 -8.50
CA LEU A 372 8.89 -12.47 -9.96
C LEU A 372 9.60 -13.77 -10.35
N LEU A 373 10.75 -14.05 -9.73
CA LEU A 373 11.65 -15.13 -10.16
C LEU A 373 11.47 -16.42 -9.34
N GLN A 374 10.84 -16.33 -8.17
CA GLN A 374 10.77 -17.43 -7.20
C GLN A 374 9.34 -17.70 -6.71
N THR A 375 8.33 -17.29 -7.47
CA THR A 375 6.91 -17.43 -7.11
C THR A 375 6.51 -18.88 -6.77
N GLU A 376 6.97 -19.85 -7.55
CA GLU A 376 6.73 -21.27 -7.32
C GLU A 376 7.39 -21.77 -6.02
N LYS A 377 8.61 -21.29 -5.72
CA LYS A 377 9.30 -21.60 -4.47
C LYS A 377 8.58 -20.97 -3.28
N LEU A 378 8.11 -19.73 -3.42
CA LEU A 378 7.29 -19.04 -2.41
C LEU A 378 5.99 -19.81 -2.15
N TYR A 379 5.28 -20.23 -3.19
CA TYR A 379 4.09 -21.07 -3.07
C TYR A 379 4.37 -22.35 -2.28
N THR A 380 5.39 -23.12 -2.70
CA THR A 380 5.73 -24.39 -2.04
C THR A 380 6.22 -24.22 -0.59
N SER A 381 6.76 -23.04 -0.24
CA SER A 381 7.15 -22.72 1.13
C SER A 381 5.95 -22.38 2.03
N LEU A 382 4.89 -21.81 1.45
CA LEU A 382 3.65 -21.43 2.15
C LEU A 382 2.65 -22.59 2.23
N ALA A 383 2.70 -23.51 1.26
CA ALA A 383 1.88 -24.70 1.22
C ALA A 383 2.45 -25.78 2.17
N GLU A 384 1.86 -25.93 3.35
CA GLU A 384 2.22 -26.97 4.32
C GLU A 384 2.01 -28.38 3.75
N LYS A 385 3.10 -29.13 3.52
CA LYS A 385 3.06 -30.49 2.93
C LYS A 385 2.08 -31.44 3.61
N LYS A 386 2.04 -31.45 4.95
CA LYS A 386 1.25 -32.41 5.75
C LYS A 386 -0.27 -32.22 5.62
N ILE A 387 -0.72 -31.01 5.25
CA ILE A 387 -2.15 -30.67 5.15
C ILE A 387 -2.58 -30.60 3.67
N VAL A 388 -1.67 -30.29 2.75
CA VAL A 388 -1.88 -30.44 1.29
C VAL A 388 -2.30 -31.89 0.96
N GLU A 389 -1.79 -32.90 1.66
CA GLU A 389 -2.22 -34.29 1.48
C GLU A 389 -3.69 -34.55 1.86
N THR A 390 -4.30 -33.71 2.69
CA THR A 390 -5.70 -33.84 3.15
C THR A 390 -6.69 -32.94 2.42
N GLN A 391 -6.22 -31.99 1.62
CA GLN A 391 -7.06 -31.07 0.86
C GLN A 391 -7.44 -31.65 -0.51
N ASN A 392 -8.58 -31.19 -1.05
CA ASN A 392 -8.99 -31.59 -2.40
C ASN A 392 -7.92 -31.14 -3.42
N PRO A 393 -7.39 -32.04 -4.27
CA PRO A 393 -6.39 -31.72 -5.29
C PRO A 393 -6.77 -30.54 -6.19
N HIS A 394 -8.06 -30.39 -6.51
CA HIS A 394 -8.55 -29.26 -7.31
C HIS A 394 -8.46 -27.91 -6.59
N THR A 395 -8.62 -27.89 -5.26
CA THR A 395 -8.50 -26.66 -4.47
C THR A 395 -7.05 -26.20 -4.39
N ILE A 396 -6.12 -27.13 -4.18
CA ILE A 396 -4.67 -26.86 -4.13
C ILE A 396 -4.18 -26.29 -5.45
N GLU A 397 -4.52 -26.95 -6.56
CA GLU A 397 -4.14 -26.51 -7.90
C GLU A 397 -4.73 -25.14 -8.23
N ARG A 398 -5.96 -24.87 -7.80
CA ARG A 398 -6.59 -23.57 -7.98
C ARG A 398 -5.89 -22.46 -7.17
N GLU A 399 -5.66 -22.66 -5.88
CA GLU A 399 -4.94 -21.69 -5.04
C GLU A 399 -3.53 -21.43 -5.60
N LYS A 400 -2.86 -22.47 -6.10
CA LYS A 400 -1.58 -22.35 -6.80
C LYS A 400 -1.66 -21.43 -8.01
N ARG A 401 -2.61 -21.68 -8.91
CA ARG A 401 -2.79 -20.86 -10.13
C ARG A 401 -3.06 -19.41 -9.79
N ILE A 402 -3.91 -19.14 -8.78
CA ILE A 402 -4.21 -17.77 -8.34
C ILE A 402 -2.93 -17.09 -7.84
N PHE A 403 -2.19 -17.73 -6.93
CA PHE A 403 -0.99 -17.14 -6.34
C PHE A 403 0.11 -16.86 -7.39
N VAL A 404 0.38 -17.84 -8.26
CA VAL A 404 1.38 -17.72 -9.33
C VAL A 404 0.97 -16.70 -10.39
N HIS A 405 -0.34 -16.53 -10.62
CA HIS A 405 -0.86 -15.50 -11.53
C HIS A 405 -0.72 -14.09 -10.93
N VAL A 406 -1.17 -13.89 -9.70
CA VAL A 406 -1.32 -12.56 -9.11
C VAL A 406 0.00 -11.99 -8.60
N LEU A 407 0.78 -12.76 -7.84
CA LEU A 407 1.93 -12.21 -7.10
C LEU A 407 2.97 -11.51 -8.01
N PRO A 408 3.38 -12.09 -9.17
CA PRO A 408 4.32 -11.42 -10.06
C PRO A 408 3.76 -10.11 -10.63
N ARG A 409 2.48 -10.08 -10.99
CA ARG A 409 1.85 -8.88 -11.57
C ARG A 409 1.80 -7.72 -10.58
N LEU A 410 1.53 -8.00 -9.31
CA LEU A 410 1.57 -7.00 -8.24
C LEU A 410 3.02 -6.55 -7.93
N ALA A 411 4.03 -7.35 -8.29
CA ALA A 411 5.43 -7.07 -8.01
C ALA A 411 6.11 -6.15 -9.04
N VAL A 412 5.61 -6.10 -10.28
CA VAL A 412 6.19 -5.26 -11.33
C VAL A 412 6.05 -3.75 -11.05
N PRO A 413 4.87 -3.23 -10.62
CA PRO A 413 4.71 -1.81 -10.34
C PRO A 413 5.71 -1.28 -9.30
N GLN A 414 5.97 -2.05 -8.23
CA GLN A 414 6.95 -1.63 -7.21
C GLN A 414 8.39 -1.63 -7.74
N LEU A 415 8.77 -2.57 -8.61
CA LEU A 415 10.12 -2.64 -9.15
C LEU A 415 10.39 -1.44 -10.07
N ILE A 416 9.41 -1.10 -10.91
CA ILE A 416 9.48 0.07 -11.78
C ILE A 416 9.50 1.35 -10.96
N LEU A 417 8.70 1.42 -9.88
CA LEU A 417 8.73 2.57 -8.98
C LEU A 417 10.14 2.81 -8.41
N VAL A 418 10.82 1.76 -7.93
CA VAL A 418 12.18 1.91 -7.40
C VAL A 418 13.13 2.32 -8.52
N GLY A 419 13.03 1.73 -9.71
CA GLY A 419 13.82 2.16 -10.88
C GLY A 419 13.62 3.63 -11.21
N MET A 420 12.38 4.12 -11.20
CA MET A 420 12.06 5.53 -11.42
C MET A 420 12.54 6.43 -10.26
N ALA A 421 12.50 5.96 -9.01
CA ALA A 421 12.99 6.72 -7.87
C ALA A 421 14.52 6.89 -7.91
N VAL A 422 15.24 5.85 -8.34
CA VAL A 422 16.71 5.88 -8.45
C VAL A 422 17.16 6.73 -9.64
N THR A 423 16.38 6.76 -10.73
CA THR A 423 16.83 7.40 -11.98
C THR A 423 16.19 8.75 -12.25
N GLY A 424 14.95 8.99 -11.83
CA GLY A 424 14.10 10.03 -12.40
C GLY A 424 13.66 11.13 -11.44
N PHE A 425 13.39 10.83 -10.17
CA PHE A 425 12.90 11.81 -9.19
C PHE A 425 13.63 11.72 -7.84
N HIS A 426 13.27 12.61 -6.91
CA HIS A 426 13.82 12.69 -5.56
C HIS A 426 13.67 11.35 -4.80
N VAL A 427 14.77 10.62 -4.66
CA VAL A 427 14.79 9.20 -4.24
C VAL A 427 14.18 8.95 -2.86
N GLN A 428 14.32 9.88 -1.92
CA GLN A 428 13.77 9.83 -0.57
C GLN A 428 12.25 9.75 -0.53
N ILE A 429 11.56 10.23 -1.57
CA ILE A 429 10.10 10.15 -1.67
C ILE A 429 9.67 8.68 -1.67
N LEU A 430 10.54 7.75 -2.08
CA LEU A 430 10.33 6.31 -2.01
C LEU A 430 9.90 5.84 -0.61
N ASN A 431 10.48 6.42 0.46
CA ASN A 431 10.14 6.07 1.85
C ASN A 431 8.67 6.36 2.20
N ARG A 432 8.06 7.30 1.48
CA ARG A 432 6.66 7.68 1.64
C ARG A 432 5.75 6.93 0.67
N ILE A 433 6.07 6.90 -0.62
CA ILE A 433 5.18 6.37 -1.67
C ILE A 433 5.16 4.84 -1.77
N SER A 434 6.18 4.16 -1.23
CA SER A 434 6.20 2.70 -1.04
C SER A 434 5.01 2.19 -0.23
N SER A 435 4.41 3.05 0.60
CA SER A 435 3.30 2.72 1.47
C SER A 435 2.09 2.14 0.74
N GLY A 436 1.88 2.50 -0.54
CA GLY A 436 0.77 2.02 -1.37
C GLY A 436 1.06 0.76 -2.19
N TYR A 437 2.20 0.10 -2.02
CA TYR A 437 2.57 -1.11 -2.76
C TYR A 437 2.54 -2.36 -1.85
N VAL A 438 1.79 -3.38 -2.26
CA VAL A 438 1.43 -4.52 -1.39
C VAL A 438 2.58 -5.54 -1.22
N VAL A 439 3.34 -5.82 -2.28
CA VAL A 439 4.17 -7.04 -2.36
C VAL A 439 5.30 -7.04 -1.34
N TRP A 440 5.98 -5.93 -1.12
CA TRP A 440 7.06 -5.89 -0.15
C TRP A 440 6.58 -6.18 1.28
N TYR A 441 5.36 -5.78 1.64
CA TYR A 441 4.75 -6.15 2.92
C TYR A 441 4.50 -7.65 3.02
N ILE A 442 3.87 -8.25 2.00
CA ILE A 442 3.56 -9.69 1.98
C ILE A 442 4.84 -10.49 2.16
N VAL A 443 5.82 -10.20 1.31
CA VAL A 443 7.02 -11.00 1.19
C VAL A 443 7.91 -10.85 2.43
N LEU A 444 7.95 -9.65 3.03
CA LEU A 444 8.62 -9.43 4.32
C LEU A 444 7.88 -10.15 5.46
N ALA A 445 6.54 -10.14 5.47
CA ALA A 445 5.76 -10.85 6.48
C ALA A 445 5.94 -12.38 6.39
N VAL A 446 6.02 -12.93 5.18
CA VAL A 446 6.38 -14.35 4.96
C VAL A 446 7.75 -14.64 5.55
N TRP A 447 8.72 -13.76 5.32
CA TRP A 447 10.06 -13.93 5.85
C TRP A 447 10.09 -13.90 7.39
N ILE A 448 9.38 -12.95 8.03
CA ILE A 448 9.26 -12.87 9.50
C ILE A 448 8.67 -14.18 10.05
N GLN A 449 7.59 -14.67 9.46
CA GLN A 449 6.90 -15.86 9.99
C GLN A 449 7.77 -17.12 9.84
N MET A 450 8.41 -17.30 8.68
CA MET A 450 9.31 -18.44 8.46
C MET A 450 10.56 -18.38 9.35
N ASP A 451 10.98 -17.19 9.79
CA ASP A 451 12.08 -17.01 10.74
C ASP A 451 11.69 -17.45 12.16
N SER A 452 10.47 -17.09 12.60
CA SER A 452 9.89 -17.43 13.90
C SER A 452 9.66 -18.94 14.06
N ASP A 453 9.03 -19.59 13.07
CA ASP A 453 8.75 -21.04 13.11
C ASP A 453 10.06 -21.87 13.20
N ALA A 454 11.16 -21.34 12.64
CA ALA A 454 12.47 -21.96 12.71
C ALA A 454 13.14 -21.78 14.09
N LEU A 455 12.79 -20.76 14.87
CA LEU A 455 13.34 -20.52 16.21
C LEU A 455 12.62 -21.38 17.26
N GLU A 456 11.30 -21.48 17.19
CA GLU A 456 10.49 -22.26 18.15
C GLU A 456 10.83 -23.76 18.11
N THR A 457 11.13 -24.30 16.93
CA THR A 457 11.46 -25.73 16.76
C THR A 457 12.87 -26.12 17.23
N VAL A 458 13.74 -25.15 17.55
CA VAL A 458 15.07 -25.40 18.15
C VAL A 458 14.99 -25.47 19.69
N GLY A 459 13.94 -24.90 20.28
CA GLY A 459 13.78 -24.80 21.74
C GLY A 459 13.17 -26.03 22.43
N GLU A 460 12.52 -26.92 21.68
CA GLU A 460 11.81 -28.08 22.22
C GLU A 460 12.09 -29.33 21.35
N GLY A 461 13.03 -30.20 21.73
CA GLY A 461 13.15 -31.50 21.07
C GLY A 461 14.46 -32.29 21.23
N SER A 462 14.33 -33.60 21.06
CA SER A 462 15.35 -34.67 21.14
C SER A 462 16.39 -34.65 20.00
N ALA A 463 17.36 -35.57 20.00
CA ALA A 463 18.43 -35.64 18.97
C ALA A 463 17.91 -35.77 17.51
N GLU A 464 16.70 -36.31 17.31
CA GLU A 464 16.03 -36.40 16.00
C GLU A 464 15.44 -35.04 15.55
N ASP A 465 15.02 -34.22 16.51
CA ASP A 465 14.55 -32.85 16.29
C ASP A 465 15.72 -31.93 15.93
N GLU A 466 16.92 -32.19 16.46
CA GLU A 466 18.14 -31.44 16.13
C GLU A 466 18.59 -31.67 14.67
N ALA A 467 18.48 -32.90 14.16
CA ALA A 467 18.78 -33.22 12.76
C ALA A 467 17.77 -32.57 11.80
N ASN A 468 16.48 -32.61 12.14
CA ASN A 468 15.42 -31.94 11.39
C ASN A 468 15.53 -30.40 11.44
N ALA A 469 15.94 -29.84 12.59
CA ALA A 469 16.23 -28.43 12.78
C ALA A 469 17.41 -27.99 11.89
N ARG A 470 18.50 -28.75 11.81
CA ARG A 470 19.63 -28.46 10.90
C ARG A 470 19.24 -28.51 9.42
N ILE A 471 18.34 -29.42 9.03
CA ILE A 471 17.79 -29.49 7.66
C ILE A 471 16.92 -28.27 7.37
N ARG A 472 16.10 -27.82 8.33
CA ARG A 472 15.26 -26.61 8.20
C ARG A 472 16.09 -25.33 8.21
N GLU A 473 17.14 -25.26 9.02
CA GLU A 473 18.09 -24.14 9.04
C GLU A 473 18.85 -24.04 7.70
N LYS A 474 19.26 -25.17 7.13
CA LYS A 474 19.81 -25.21 5.76
C LYS A 474 18.78 -24.77 4.71
N LYS A 475 17.51 -25.18 4.83
CA LYS A 475 16.43 -24.70 3.96
C LYS A 475 16.18 -23.20 4.11
N LYS A 476 16.22 -22.67 5.33
CA LYS A 476 16.11 -21.24 5.68
C LYS A 476 17.25 -20.44 5.06
N LYS A 477 18.51 -20.84 5.31
CA LYS A 477 19.70 -20.20 4.69
C LYS A 477 19.65 -20.27 3.16
N ARG A 478 19.18 -21.39 2.60
CA ARG A 478 19.01 -21.55 1.15
C ARG A 478 17.85 -20.72 0.59
N PHE A 479 16.75 -20.56 1.32
CA PHE A 479 15.59 -19.76 0.92
C PHE A 479 15.90 -18.26 1.01
N VAL A 480 16.35 -17.77 2.16
CA VAL A 480 16.79 -16.38 2.35
C VAL A 480 17.95 -16.03 1.41
N GLY A 481 18.91 -16.95 1.25
CA GLY A 481 20.02 -16.79 0.32
C GLY A 481 19.62 -16.77 -1.16
N SER A 482 18.62 -17.56 -1.54
CA SER A 482 18.01 -17.53 -2.88
C SER A 482 17.27 -16.20 -3.09
N MET A 483 16.57 -15.72 -2.08
CA MET A 483 15.64 -14.59 -2.14
C MET A 483 16.33 -13.22 -2.23
N MET A 484 17.42 -13.03 -1.47
CA MET A 484 18.08 -11.72 -1.36
C MET A 484 19.44 -11.61 -2.08
N GLY A 485 19.96 -12.71 -2.64
CA GLY A 485 21.11 -12.75 -3.54
C GLY A 485 22.48 -12.36 -2.94
N SER A 486 22.53 -11.67 -1.80
CA SER A 486 23.77 -11.19 -1.17
C SER A 486 24.04 -11.84 0.19
N ALA A 487 25.32 -12.08 0.50
CA ALA A 487 25.77 -12.61 1.80
C ALA A 487 25.42 -11.66 2.97
N PHE A 488 25.32 -10.36 2.70
CA PHE A 488 24.89 -9.35 3.67
C PHE A 488 23.42 -9.57 4.08
N ALA A 489 22.56 -9.85 3.10
CA ALA A 489 21.14 -10.06 3.32
C ALA A 489 20.83 -11.37 4.07
N GLN A 490 21.65 -12.40 3.86
CA GLN A 490 21.57 -13.65 4.62
C GLN A 490 21.85 -13.46 6.13
N ARG A 491 22.52 -12.37 6.51
CA ARG A 491 22.79 -12.00 7.91
C ARG A 491 21.76 -11.02 8.50
N LEU A 492 20.96 -10.37 7.66
CA LEU A 492 19.89 -9.49 8.12
C LEU A 492 18.77 -10.32 8.75
N ARG A 493 18.48 -10.09 10.04
CA ARG A 493 17.25 -10.64 10.64
C ARG A 493 16.08 -9.73 10.33
N PRO A 494 14.91 -10.26 9.96
CA PRO A 494 13.75 -9.45 9.62
C PRO A 494 13.24 -8.63 10.82
N GLU A 495 13.50 -9.08 12.06
CA GLU A 495 13.25 -8.31 13.28
C GLU A 495 14.00 -6.97 13.31
N TRP A 496 15.26 -6.95 12.87
CA TRP A 496 16.07 -5.72 12.81
C TRP A 496 15.50 -4.75 11.78
N LEU A 497 15.05 -5.25 10.63
CA LEU A 497 14.38 -4.43 9.62
C LEU A 497 13.09 -3.80 10.19
N PHE A 498 12.27 -4.59 10.87
CA PHE A 498 11.05 -4.09 11.50
C PHE A 498 11.35 -3.02 12.57
N ARG A 499 12.32 -3.28 13.47
CA ARG A 499 12.75 -2.29 14.47
C ARG A 499 13.30 -1.02 13.83
N ALA A 500 14.09 -1.15 12.77
CA ALA A 500 14.62 -0.01 12.02
C ALA A 500 13.50 0.81 11.38
N MET A 501 12.46 0.18 10.81
CA MET A 501 11.29 0.87 10.27
C MET A 501 10.53 1.66 11.34
N VAL A 502 10.27 1.05 12.50
CA VAL A 502 9.59 1.69 13.63
C VAL A 502 10.41 2.89 14.15
N MET A 503 11.71 2.69 14.38
CA MET A 503 12.61 3.77 14.82
C MET A 503 12.70 4.88 13.80
N TYR A 504 12.82 4.53 12.51
CA TYR A 504 12.81 5.50 11.42
C TYR A 504 11.53 6.33 11.42
N ALA A 505 10.36 5.71 11.55
CA ALA A 505 9.09 6.42 11.54
C ALA A 505 8.94 7.37 12.75
N LEU A 506 9.44 7.01 13.93
CA LEU A 506 9.44 7.89 15.10
C LEU A 506 10.40 9.08 14.92
N VAL A 507 11.63 8.82 14.47
CA VAL A 507 12.63 9.85 14.19
C VAL A 507 12.15 10.79 13.08
N GLN A 508 11.63 10.23 11.99
CA GLN A 508 11.00 10.97 10.90
C GLN A 508 9.83 11.80 11.40
N GLY A 509 9.01 11.28 12.33
CA GLY A 509 7.90 12.02 12.92
C GLY A 509 8.35 13.26 13.69
N GLY A 510 9.37 13.12 14.54
CA GLY A 510 9.96 14.27 15.25
C GLY A 510 10.60 15.27 14.30
N LEU A 511 11.33 14.78 13.29
CA LEU A 511 11.96 15.61 12.26
C LEU A 511 10.95 16.35 11.40
N TYR A 512 9.84 15.70 11.02
CA TYR A 512 8.73 16.33 10.31
C TYR A 512 8.13 17.48 11.11
N ALA A 513 7.97 17.32 12.42
CA ALA A 513 7.41 18.35 13.28
C ALA A 513 8.40 19.49 13.63
N CYS A 514 9.72 19.24 13.56
CA CYS A 514 10.74 20.19 14.01
C CYS A 514 11.65 20.79 12.94
N PHE A 515 12.16 20.02 11.98
CA PHE A 515 13.43 20.42 11.33
C PHE A 515 13.60 20.01 9.87
N LEU A 516 13.04 18.89 9.43
CA LEU A 516 13.48 18.30 8.17
C LEU A 516 12.44 18.51 7.07
N PRO A 517 12.78 19.21 5.97
CA PRO A 517 11.91 19.22 4.80
C PRO A 517 11.65 17.78 4.35
N PRO A 518 10.41 17.41 3.99
CA PRO A 518 10.08 16.14 3.40
C PRO A 518 10.46 16.16 1.92
N ALA A 519 11.74 16.44 1.70
CA ALA A 519 12.48 16.28 0.49
C ALA A 519 13.94 16.20 0.94
#